data_AF-A0A7S7QT16-F1
#
_entry.id   AF-A0A7S7QT16-F1
#
_cell.length_a   1.000
_cell.length_b   1.000
_cell.length_c   1.000
_cell.angle_alpha   90.00
_cell.angle_beta   90.00
_cell.angle_gamma   90.00
#
_symmetry.space_group_name_H-M   'P 1'
#
loop_
_entity.id
_entity.type
_entity.pdbx_description
1 polymer ?
#
loop_
_entity_poly.entity_id
_entity_poly.type
_entity_poly.pdbx_seq_one_letter_code
_entity_poly.pdbx_strand_id
1 'polypeptide(L)'
;MSEIVTAGLLVIGDEILSGRTKDKNIGFIAEYLTNIGIDLKEVRVVADEEADIVAALDALRHRYTYVFTTGGIGPTHDDITADSVAKAFGVDIHHHPEVVARFRERWSGQDLNEARLRMARVPDGAELIQSATILAPGFKLGNVIVMAGIPSIMQAMMDIVAPTLKSGVRMLSDSVRADAREGDIGGPLRAIALAHPDTIIGSYPFQDENQKPNTNLVVRSRDPDKLAAAMAEVKEMLKQLHAAQNKPAVG
;
A
#
# COMPACT_ATOMS: atom_id res chain seq x y z
N MET A 1 -23.90 -4.71 5.58
CA MET A 1 -22.74 -3.90 5.18
C MET A 1 -21.77 -4.81 4.45
N SER A 2 -21.30 -4.44 3.27
CA SER A 2 -20.24 -5.19 2.59
C SER A 2 -19.01 -5.25 3.48
N GLU A 3 -18.39 -6.43 3.60
CA GLU A 3 -17.19 -6.63 4.39
C GLU A 3 -16.04 -5.74 3.88
N ILE A 4 -15.40 -5.00 4.79
CA ILE A 4 -14.24 -4.18 4.45
C ILE A 4 -13.02 -5.10 4.38
N VAL A 5 -12.44 -5.21 3.20
CA VAL A 5 -11.18 -5.92 3.01
C VAL A 5 -10.03 -4.98 3.34
N THR A 6 -9.10 -5.44 4.17
CA THR A 6 -7.99 -4.63 4.68
C THR A 6 -6.64 -5.25 4.37
N ALA A 7 -5.62 -4.40 4.26
CA ALA A 7 -4.24 -4.82 4.07
C ALA A 7 -3.28 -4.12 5.03
N GLY A 8 -2.21 -4.83 5.41
CA GLY A 8 -0.96 -4.26 5.90
C GLY A 8 0.14 -4.39 4.83
N LEU A 9 1.15 -3.53 4.89
CA LEU A 9 2.35 -3.63 4.06
C LEU A 9 3.61 -3.63 4.94
N LEU A 10 4.50 -4.60 4.71
CA LEU A 10 5.80 -4.71 5.35
C LEU A 10 6.91 -4.48 4.32
N VAL A 11 7.59 -3.35 4.40
CA VAL A 11 8.78 -3.05 3.61
C VAL A 11 10.01 -3.52 4.39
N ILE A 12 10.85 -4.32 3.76
CA ILE A 12 12.03 -4.94 4.37
C ILE A 12 13.25 -4.44 3.58
N GLY A 13 14.17 -3.75 4.26
CA GLY A 13 15.37 -3.20 3.62
C GLY A 13 16.05 -2.10 4.41
N ASP A 14 17.29 -2.31 4.83
CA ASP A 14 18.14 -1.32 5.49
C ASP A 14 18.40 -0.07 4.64
N GLU A 15 18.39 -0.21 3.32
CA GLU A 15 18.54 0.91 2.39
C GLU A 15 17.33 1.87 2.41
N ILE A 16 16.15 1.36 2.80
CA ILE A 16 14.95 2.16 3.00
C ILE A 16 15.04 2.92 4.32
N LEU A 17 15.42 2.23 5.41
CA LEU A 17 15.58 2.85 6.73
C LEU A 17 16.69 3.90 6.78
N SER A 18 17.82 3.64 6.13
CA SER A 18 18.92 4.61 5.99
C SER A 18 18.59 5.78 5.04
N GLY A 19 17.50 5.67 4.28
CA GLY A 19 17.08 6.67 3.30
C GLY A 19 17.94 6.72 2.03
N ARG A 20 18.87 5.76 1.87
CA ARG A 20 19.72 5.59 0.67
C ARG A 20 18.86 5.35 -0.56
N THR A 21 17.82 4.55 -0.43
CA THR A 21 16.82 4.31 -1.47
C THR A 21 15.53 4.99 -1.06
N LYS A 22 14.93 5.75 -1.98
CA LYS A 22 13.57 6.26 -1.79
C LYS A 22 12.60 5.18 -2.20
N ASP A 23 11.80 4.70 -1.25
CA ASP A 23 10.75 3.74 -1.54
C ASP A 23 9.78 4.31 -2.60
N LYS A 24 9.43 3.45 -3.56
CA LYS A 24 8.40 3.72 -4.58
C LYS A 24 7.28 2.68 -4.55
N ASN A 25 7.39 1.66 -3.70
CA ASN A 25 6.47 0.54 -3.67
C ASN A 25 5.23 0.86 -2.84
N ILE A 26 5.37 1.56 -1.72
CA ILE A 26 4.27 1.92 -0.82
C ILE A 26 3.19 2.70 -1.57
N GLY A 27 3.58 3.75 -2.30
CA GLY A 27 2.64 4.58 -3.05
C GLY A 27 1.88 3.79 -4.12
N PHE A 28 2.62 2.99 -4.91
CA PHE A 28 2.01 2.14 -5.94
C PHE A 28 1.03 1.12 -5.35
N ILE A 29 1.44 0.39 -4.30
CA ILE A 29 0.60 -0.62 -3.65
C ILE A 29 -0.64 0.05 -3.03
N ALA A 30 -0.50 1.19 -2.37
CA ALA A 30 -1.62 1.92 -1.78
C ALA A 30 -2.66 2.32 -2.84
N GLU A 31 -2.21 2.85 -3.98
CA GLU A 31 -3.08 3.22 -5.09
C GLU A 31 -3.74 1.97 -5.71
N TYR A 32 -2.96 0.93 -5.97
CA TYR A 32 -3.45 -0.32 -6.55
C TYR A 32 -4.54 -0.94 -5.68
N LEU A 33 -4.29 -1.11 -4.38
CA LEU A 33 -5.22 -1.68 -3.42
C LEU A 33 -6.50 -0.84 -3.32
N THR A 34 -6.36 0.49 -3.27
CA THR A 34 -7.52 1.41 -3.26
C THR A 34 -8.39 1.21 -4.50
N ASN A 35 -7.78 1.04 -5.67
CA ASN A 35 -8.50 0.85 -6.94
C ASN A 35 -9.26 -0.48 -6.99
N ILE A 36 -8.73 -1.53 -6.35
CA ILE A 36 -9.41 -2.84 -6.26
C ILE A 36 -10.26 -2.98 -5.00
N GLY A 37 -10.49 -1.91 -4.22
CA GLY A 37 -11.39 -1.93 -3.06
C GLY A 37 -10.82 -2.64 -1.83
N ILE A 38 -9.50 -2.59 -1.65
CA ILE A 38 -8.79 -3.06 -0.46
C ILE A 38 -8.20 -1.84 0.27
N ASP A 39 -8.50 -1.69 1.55
CA ASP A 39 -7.97 -0.59 2.34
C ASP A 39 -6.59 -0.96 2.91
N LEU A 40 -5.53 -0.30 2.43
CA LEU A 40 -4.24 -0.32 3.12
C LEU A 40 -4.36 0.47 4.43
N LYS A 41 -4.18 -0.19 5.57
CA LYS A 41 -4.41 0.40 6.90
C LYS A 41 -3.14 0.74 7.66
N GLU A 42 -2.05 0.03 7.39
CA GLU A 42 -0.78 0.18 8.10
C GLU A 42 0.38 -0.22 7.19
N VAL A 43 1.47 0.54 7.29
CA VAL A 43 2.73 0.24 6.64
C VAL A 43 3.80 0.20 7.71
N ARG A 44 4.65 -0.83 7.70
CA ARG A 44 5.86 -0.93 8.51
C ARG A 44 7.08 -1.00 7.61
N VAL A 45 8.17 -0.38 8.04
CA VAL A 45 9.49 -0.52 7.43
C VAL A 45 10.40 -1.09 8.49
N VAL A 46 11.09 -2.20 8.20
CA VAL A 46 11.97 -2.90 9.14
C VAL A 46 13.33 -3.18 8.50
N ALA A 47 14.32 -3.42 9.35
CA ALA A 47 15.65 -3.85 8.95
C ALA A 47 15.63 -5.28 8.39
N ASP A 48 16.71 -5.67 7.71
CA ASP A 48 16.95 -7.03 7.23
C ASP A 48 17.35 -7.98 8.39
N GLU A 49 16.59 -7.94 9.48
CA GLU A 49 16.80 -8.69 10.71
C GLU A 49 15.61 -9.64 10.95
N GLU A 50 15.88 -10.95 11.05
CA GLU A 50 14.83 -11.99 11.09
C GLU A 50 13.81 -11.74 12.21
N ALA A 51 14.27 -11.34 13.40
CA ALA A 51 13.40 -11.08 14.55
C ALA A 51 12.44 -9.90 14.29
N ASP A 52 12.92 -8.84 13.63
CA ASP A 52 12.12 -7.67 13.31
C ASP A 52 11.11 -7.97 12.20
N ILE A 53 11.52 -8.71 11.18
CA ILE A 53 10.64 -9.17 10.09
C ILE A 53 9.51 -10.02 10.66
N VAL A 54 9.83 -11.03 11.47
CA VAL A 54 8.82 -11.93 12.08
C VAL A 54 7.86 -11.16 12.98
N ALA A 55 8.37 -10.31 13.87
CA ALA A 55 7.53 -9.54 14.79
C ALA A 55 6.59 -8.57 14.06
N ALA A 56 7.08 -7.88 13.02
CA ALA A 56 6.27 -6.99 12.21
C ALA A 56 5.24 -7.74 11.37
N LEU A 57 5.64 -8.88 10.78
CA LEU A 57 4.75 -9.73 10.00
C LEU A 57 3.59 -10.26 10.85
N ASP A 58 3.88 -10.78 12.04
CA ASP A 58 2.87 -11.29 12.97
C ASP A 58 1.88 -10.19 13.39
N ALA A 59 2.39 -9.00 13.72
CA ALA A 59 1.55 -7.86 14.07
C ALA A 59 0.57 -7.46 12.95
N LEU A 60 0.99 -7.56 11.69
CA LEU A 60 0.14 -7.22 10.54
C LEU A 60 -0.80 -8.38 10.17
N ARG A 61 -0.30 -9.62 10.07
CA ARG A 61 -1.07 -10.76 9.53
C ARG A 61 -2.19 -11.24 10.42
N HIS A 62 -2.10 -10.97 11.73
CA HIS A 62 -3.18 -11.24 12.67
C HIS A 62 -4.25 -10.14 12.69
N ARG A 63 -3.96 -8.95 12.15
CA ARG A 63 -4.84 -7.78 12.20
C ARG A 63 -5.60 -7.52 10.90
N TYR A 64 -5.02 -7.88 9.75
CA TYR A 64 -5.52 -7.50 8.43
C TYR A 64 -5.86 -8.70 7.55
N THR A 65 -6.76 -8.48 6.58
CA THR A 65 -7.18 -9.52 5.64
C THR A 65 -6.03 -10.01 4.78
N TYR A 66 -5.14 -9.10 4.37
CA TYR A 66 -3.93 -9.39 3.63
C TYR A 66 -2.72 -8.68 4.23
N VAL A 67 -1.53 -9.25 4.04
CA VAL A 67 -0.26 -8.56 4.25
C VAL A 67 0.57 -8.68 2.99
N PHE A 68 1.03 -7.56 2.48
CA PHE A 68 1.99 -7.53 1.38
C PHE A 68 3.37 -7.30 1.98
N THR A 69 4.39 -7.93 1.40
CA THR A 69 5.79 -7.60 1.70
C THR A 69 6.55 -7.22 0.45
N THR A 70 7.54 -6.36 0.59
CA THR A 70 8.47 -6.01 -0.49
C THR A 70 9.90 -6.00 0.04
N GLY A 71 10.81 -6.64 -0.68
CA GLY A 71 12.24 -6.68 -0.33
C GLY A 71 12.70 -8.01 0.27
N GLY A 72 14.01 -8.20 0.34
CA GLY A 72 14.65 -9.35 0.99
C GLY A 72 14.43 -10.73 0.33
N ILE A 73 14.15 -10.79 -0.99
CA ILE A 73 13.98 -12.06 -1.74
C ILE A 73 15.00 -12.24 -2.88
N GLY A 74 16.02 -11.41 -2.94
CA GLY A 74 17.12 -11.52 -3.90
C GLY A 74 18.16 -12.59 -3.52
N PRO A 75 19.33 -12.55 -4.17
CA PRO A 75 20.37 -13.57 -3.99
C PRO A 75 21.37 -13.26 -2.86
N THR A 76 21.29 -12.10 -2.19
CA THR A 76 22.30 -11.69 -1.22
C THR A 76 22.05 -12.30 0.16
N HIS A 77 22.95 -12.05 1.10
CA HIS A 77 22.97 -12.72 2.42
C HIS A 77 21.94 -12.12 3.39
N ASP A 78 21.64 -10.85 3.21
CA ASP A 78 20.59 -10.05 3.82
C ASP A 78 19.20 -10.31 3.19
N ASP A 79 19.11 -10.97 2.04
CA ASP A 79 17.83 -11.45 1.49
C ASP A 79 17.31 -12.67 2.27
N ILE A 80 16.62 -12.39 3.38
CA ILE A 80 16.11 -13.38 4.35
C ILE A 80 14.58 -13.36 4.53
N THR A 81 13.84 -12.65 3.67
CA THR A 81 12.37 -12.52 3.80
C THR A 81 11.67 -13.87 3.69
N ALA A 82 12.07 -14.72 2.73
CA ALA A 82 11.44 -16.03 2.55
C ALA A 82 11.62 -16.94 3.77
N ASP A 83 12.84 -16.99 4.31
CA ASP A 83 13.18 -17.76 5.52
C ASP A 83 12.44 -17.20 6.76
N SER A 84 12.38 -15.87 6.90
CA SER A 84 11.66 -15.20 8.00
C SER A 84 10.16 -15.45 7.95
N VAL A 85 9.56 -15.47 6.75
CA VAL A 85 8.14 -15.80 6.57
C VAL A 85 7.89 -17.26 6.92
N ALA A 86 8.74 -18.20 6.47
CA ALA A 86 8.63 -19.61 6.87
C ALA A 86 8.64 -19.78 8.40
N LYS A 87 9.58 -19.10 9.07
CA LYS A 87 9.69 -19.09 10.53
C LYS A 87 8.43 -18.53 11.21
N ALA A 88 7.88 -17.42 10.74
CA ALA A 88 6.65 -16.82 11.30
C ALA A 88 5.43 -17.75 11.18
N PHE A 89 5.39 -18.57 10.12
CA PHE A 89 4.33 -19.56 9.92
C PHE A 89 4.61 -20.91 10.59
N GLY A 90 5.83 -21.13 11.09
CA GLY A 90 6.24 -22.40 11.69
C GLY A 90 6.30 -23.55 10.67
N VAL A 91 6.66 -23.25 9.41
CA VAL A 91 6.80 -24.23 8.33
C VAL A 91 8.24 -24.34 7.86
N ASP A 92 8.58 -25.47 7.26
CA ASP A 92 9.88 -25.67 6.63
C ASP A 92 10.00 -24.87 5.31
N ILE A 93 11.23 -24.70 4.83
CA ILE A 93 11.54 -23.98 3.59
C ILE A 93 12.64 -24.70 2.81
N HIS A 94 12.37 -24.95 1.53
CA HIS A 94 13.23 -25.73 0.65
C HIS A 94 13.32 -25.12 -0.74
N HIS A 95 14.31 -25.57 -1.52
CA HIS A 95 14.39 -25.21 -2.93
C HIS A 95 13.20 -25.81 -3.69
N HIS A 96 12.36 -24.95 -4.28
CA HIS A 96 11.21 -25.39 -5.04
C HIS A 96 11.66 -26.03 -6.38
N PRO A 97 11.32 -27.31 -6.65
CA PRO A 97 11.85 -28.03 -7.81
C PRO A 97 11.59 -27.33 -9.15
N GLU A 98 10.40 -26.76 -9.34
CA GLU A 98 10.05 -26.05 -10.58
C GLU A 98 10.86 -24.75 -10.76
N VAL A 99 11.14 -24.03 -9.67
CA VAL A 99 11.92 -22.78 -9.73
C VAL A 99 13.38 -23.10 -10.04
N VAL A 100 13.93 -24.16 -9.43
CA VAL A 100 15.27 -24.66 -9.74
C VAL A 100 15.37 -25.12 -11.19
N ALA A 101 14.35 -25.80 -11.72
CA ALA A 101 14.33 -26.21 -13.13
C ALA A 101 14.39 -24.99 -14.06
N ARG A 102 13.58 -23.95 -13.82
CA ARG A 102 13.61 -22.69 -14.58
C ARG A 102 14.95 -21.98 -14.48
N PHE A 103 15.60 -22.01 -13.31
CA PHE A 103 16.93 -21.42 -13.15
C PHE A 103 17.99 -22.18 -13.97
N ARG A 104 17.90 -23.51 -14.05
CA ARG A 104 18.80 -24.34 -14.88
C ARG A 104 18.59 -24.15 -16.38
N GLU A 105 17.39 -23.75 -16.81
CA GLU A 105 17.14 -23.37 -18.21
C GLU A 105 17.78 -22.01 -18.54
N ARG A 106 17.81 -21.09 -17.57
CA ARG A 106 18.32 -19.72 -17.76
C ARG A 106 19.83 -19.58 -17.57
N TRP A 107 20.41 -20.35 -16.66
CA TRP A 107 21.81 -20.32 -16.26
C TRP A 107 22.41 -21.72 -16.26
N SER A 108 23.65 -21.85 -16.74
CA SER A 108 24.35 -23.12 -16.83
C SER A 108 25.77 -23.06 -16.23
N GLY A 109 26.27 -24.21 -15.78
CA GLY A 109 27.61 -24.31 -15.19
C GLY A 109 27.79 -23.38 -13.99
N GLN A 110 28.87 -22.60 -13.98
CA GLN A 110 29.21 -21.70 -12.88
C GLN A 110 28.26 -20.50 -12.73
N ASP A 111 27.41 -20.23 -13.73
CA ASP A 111 26.39 -19.20 -13.61
C ASP A 111 25.24 -19.61 -12.68
N LEU A 112 24.99 -20.90 -12.44
CA LEU A 112 24.03 -21.29 -11.40
C LEU A 112 24.77 -21.50 -10.07
N ASN A 113 24.95 -20.41 -9.33
CA ASN A 113 25.60 -20.45 -8.01
C ASN A 113 24.61 -20.55 -6.85
N GLU A 114 25.12 -20.83 -5.66
CA GLU A 114 24.31 -20.96 -4.43
C GLU A 114 23.50 -19.70 -4.12
N ALA A 115 24.08 -18.51 -4.35
CA ALA A 115 23.38 -17.24 -4.16
C ALA A 115 22.14 -17.12 -5.05
N ARG A 116 22.22 -17.54 -6.31
CA ARG A 116 21.07 -17.59 -7.21
C ARG A 116 20.08 -18.66 -6.77
N LEU A 117 20.55 -19.85 -6.35
CA LEU A 117 19.67 -20.92 -5.86
C LEU A 117 18.89 -20.52 -4.59
N ARG A 118 19.42 -19.63 -3.74
CA ARG A 118 18.66 -19.08 -2.59
C ARG A 118 17.32 -18.48 -2.99
N MET A 119 17.24 -17.80 -4.15
CA MET A 119 15.99 -17.23 -4.67
C MET A 119 14.95 -18.29 -5.08
N ALA A 120 15.32 -19.57 -5.10
CA ALA A 120 14.41 -20.69 -5.32
C ALA A 120 13.87 -21.28 -4.01
N ARG A 121 14.27 -20.76 -2.84
CA ARG A 121 13.75 -21.20 -1.54
C ARG A 121 12.33 -20.69 -1.35
N VAL A 122 11.39 -21.60 -1.12
CA VAL A 122 9.96 -21.30 -0.97
C VAL A 122 9.44 -22.05 0.26
N PRO A 123 8.70 -21.39 1.17
CA PRO A 123 8.10 -22.06 2.32
C PRO A 123 7.10 -23.15 1.90
N ASP A 124 7.02 -24.22 2.69
CA ASP A 124 6.05 -25.29 2.46
C ASP A 124 4.61 -24.76 2.52
N GLY A 125 3.78 -25.16 1.55
CA GLY A 125 2.40 -24.72 1.42
C GLY A 125 2.20 -23.34 0.77
N ALA A 126 3.26 -22.68 0.32
CA ALA A 126 3.16 -21.40 -0.38
C ALA A 126 2.77 -21.57 -1.86
N GLU A 127 1.94 -20.66 -2.36
CA GLU A 127 1.53 -20.54 -3.76
C GLU A 127 2.47 -19.58 -4.50
N LEU A 128 3.10 -20.02 -5.61
CA LEU A 128 4.04 -19.17 -6.36
C LEU A 128 3.34 -18.03 -7.09
N ILE A 129 3.90 -16.83 -7.00
CA ILE A 129 3.56 -15.67 -7.84
C ILE A 129 4.54 -15.66 -9.01
N GLN A 130 4.14 -16.32 -10.09
CA GLN A 130 5.04 -16.56 -11.23
C GLN A 130 4.42 -16.25 -12.58
N SER A 131 5.29 -15.85 -13.51
CA SER A 131 5.00 -15.73 -14.93
C SER A 131 6.26 -16.07 -15.73
N ALA A 132 6.15 -16.18 -17.05
CA ALA A 132 7.30 -16.45 -17.93
C ALA A 132 8.42 -15.41 -17.79
N THR A 133 8.09 -14.16 -17.45
CA THR A 133 9.04 -13.05 -17.33
C THR A 133 9.61 -12.86 -15.93
N ILE A 134 8.99 -13.45 -14.90
CA ILE A 134 9.46 -13.40 -13.52
C ILE A 134 10.21 -14.70 -13.23
N LEU A 135 11.54 -14.59 -13.18
CA LEU A 135 12.43 -15.73 -12.98
C LEU A 135 12.41 -16.19 -11.52
N ALA A 136 12.81 -15.32 -10.59
CA ALA A 136 12.68 -15.55 -9.15
C ALA A 136 11.26 -15.17 -8.71
N PRO A 137 10.40 -16.13 -8.35
CA PRO A 137 9.00 -15.84 -8.03
C PRO A 137 8.88 -15.26 -6.63
N GLY A 138 7.85 -14.43 -6.45
CA GLY A 138 7.30 -14.18 -5.12
C GLY A 138 6.42 -15.36 -4.73
N PHE A 139 5.77 -15.28 -3.57
CA PHE A 139 4.84 -16.32 -3.16
C PHE A 139 3.76 -15.78 -2.23
N LYS A 140 2.68 -16.53 -2.09
CA LYS A 140 1.61 -16.28 -1.14
C LYS A 140 1.52 -17.44 -0.16
N LEU A 141 1.55 -17.16 1.14
CA LEU A 141 1.36 -18.14 2.22
C LEU A 141 0.28 -17.64 3.18
N GLY A 142 -0.83 -18.36 3.29
CA GLY A 142 -2.00 -17.88 4.02
C GLY A 142 -2.49 -16.54 3.46
N ASN A 143 -2.47 -15.50 4.31
CA ASN A 143 -2.82 -14.12 3.93
C ASN A 143 -1.61 -13.22 3.62
N VAL A 144 -0.40 -13.76 3.55
CA VAL A 144 0.83 -13.01 3.31
C VAL A 144 1.28 -13.18 1.86
N ILE A 145 1.48 -12.08 1.16
CA ILE A 145 1.92 -11.98 -0.24
C ILE A 145 3.33 -11.38 -0.25
N VAL A 146 4.33 -12.19 -0.57
CA VAL A 146 5.74 -11.81 -0.60
C VAL A 146 6.15 -11.44 -2.01
N MET A 147 6.68 -10.23 -2.19
CA MET A 147 7.07 -9.69 -3.49
C MET A 147 8.48 -9.10 -3.48
N ALA A 148 9.03 -8.91 -4.68
CA ALA A 148 10.34 -8.31 -4.87
C ALA A 148 10.39 -6.85 -4.37
N GLY A 149 11.58 -6.39 -3.97
CA GLY A 149 11.82 -4.97 -3.65
C GLY A 149 11.94 -4.08 -4.89
N ILE A 150 12.33 -4.65 -6.04
CA ILE A 150 12.49 -3.91 -7.30
C ILE A 150 11.11 -3.49 -7.83
N PRO A 151 10.83 -2.19 -8.04
CA PRO A 151 9.49 -1.72 -8.36
C PRO A 151 8.86 -2.38 -9.58
N SER A 152 9.59 -2.51 -10.70
CA SER A 152 9.04 -3.12 -11.91
C SER A 152 8.66 -4.60 -11.73
N ILE A 153 9.40 -5.33 -10.91
CA ILE A 153 9.11 -6.75 -10.62
C ILE A 153 7.93 -6.84 -9.65
N MET A 154 7.92 -6.01 -8.60
CA MET A 154 6.81 -5.93 -7.65
C MET A 154 5.49 -5.62 -8.34
N GLN A 155 5.47 -4.64 -9.26
CA GLN A 155 4.27 -4.28 -10.03
C GLN A 155 3.76 -5.46 -10.86
N ALA A 156 4.66 -6.19 -11.54
CA ALA A 156 4.28 -7.40 -12.28
C ALA A 156 3.75 -8.51 -11.37
N MET A 157 4.31 -8.68 -10.17
CA MET A 157 3.80 -9.61 -9.16
C MET A 157 2.41 -9.21 -8.65
N MET A 158 2.16 -7.91 -8.47
CA MET A 158 0.84 -7.37 -8.12
C MET A 158 -0.20 -7.71 -9.17
N ASP A 159 0.11 -7.54 -10.47
CA ASP A 159 -0.81 -7.87 -11.55
C ASP A 159 -1.15 -9.37 -11.62
N ILE A 160 -0.22 -10.24 -11.20
CA ILE A 160 -0.45 -11.68 -11.14
C ILE A 160 -1.34 -12.05 -9.96
N VAL A 161 -1.07 -11.49 -8.77
CA VAL A 161 -1.78 -11.88 -7.55
C VAL A 161 -3.15 -11.22 -7.42
N ALA A 162 -3.31 -9.98 -7.90
CA ALA A 162 -4.53 -9.18 -7.69
C ALA A 162 -5.83 -9.87 -8.13
N PRO A 163 -5.91 -10.58 -9.29
CA PRO A 163 -7.11 -11.30 -9.69
C PRO A 163 -7.55 -12.41 -8.72
N THR A 164 -6.63 -12.88 -7.87
CA THR A 164 -6.90 -13.94 -6.87
C THR A 164 -7.38 -13.39 -5.52
N LEU A 165 -7.31 -12.08 -5.33
CA LEU A 165 -7.66 -11.44 -4.06
C LEU A 165 -9.16 -11.21 -3.97
N LYS A 166 -9.71 -11.40 -2.77
CA LYS A 166 -11.05 -10.91 -2.43
C LYS A 166 -10.98 -9.38 -2.36
N SER A 167 -11.85 -8.71 -3.11
CA SER A 167 -12.02 -7.27 -3.07
C SER A 167 -13.25 -6.86 -2.27
N GLY A 168 -13.19 -5.66 -1.68
CA GLY A 168 -14.32 -5.00 -1.03
C GLY A 168 -14.98 -3.95 -1.94
N VAL A 169 -15.90 -3.17 -1.38
CA VAL A 169 -16.46 -2.01 -2.07
C VAL A 169 -15.42 -0.90 -2.14
N ARG A 170 -15.18 -0.43 -3.36
CA ARG A 170 -14.22 0.64 -3.64
C ARG A 170 -14.54 1.91 -2.86
N MET A 171 -13.50 2.51 -2.28
CA MET A 171 -13.60 3.85 -1.71
C MET A 171 -13.67 4.87 -2.85
N LEU A 172 -14.78 5.59 -2.96
CA LEU A 172 -14.93 6.71 -3.87
C LEU A 172 -14.32 7.96 -3.25
N SER A 173 -13.84 8.87 -4.10
CA SER A 173 -13.21 10.12 -3.68
C SER A 173 -13.63 11.24 -4.62
N ASP A 174 -14.05 12.37 -4.08
CA ASP A 174 -14.22 13.63 -4.80
C ASP A 174 -13.42 14.73 -4.10
N SER A 175 -12.98 15.73 -4.84
CA SER A 175 -12.14 16.81 -4.34
C SER A 175 -12.57 18.17 -4.87
N VAL A 176 -12.45 19.19 -4.03
CA VAL A 176 -12.69 20.59 -4.39
C VAL A 176 -11.58 21.47 -3.83
N ARG A 177 -11.10 22.40 -4.66
CA ARG A 177 -10.16 23.43 -4.23
C ARG A 177 -10.92 24.45 -3.38
N ALA A 178 -10.45 24.69 -2.17
CA ALA A 178 -11.13 25.57 -1.23
C ALA A 178 -10.92 27.05 -1.56
N ASP A 179 -9.78 27.41 -2.16
CA ASP A 179 -9.34 28.80 -2.33
C ASP A 179 -9.31 29.60 -1.03
N ALA A 180 -9.07 28.88 0.06
CA ALA A 180 -8.99 29.39 1.43
C ALA A 180 -7.86 28.69 2.21
N ARG A 181 -7.42 29.33 3.29
CA ARG A 181 -6.43 28.74 4.21
C ARG A 181 -7.13 27.71 5.09
N GLU A 182 -6.40 26.68 5.50
CA GLU A 182 -6.95 25.59 6.31
C GLU A 182 -7.59 26.09 7.62
N GLY A 183 -7.00 27.11 8.25
CA GLY A 183 -7.55 27.72 9.47
C GLY A 183 -8.90 28.42 9.26
N ASP A 184 -9.19 28.92 8.06
CA ASP A 184 -10.45 29.62 7.75
C ASP A 184 -11.62 28.62 7.57
N ILE A 185 -11.32 27.38 7.20
CA ILE A 185 -12.33 26.32 6.91
C ILE A 185 -12.44 25.27 8.01
N GLY A 186 -11.46 25.14 8.91
CA GLY A 186 -11.37 24.01 9.84
C GLY A 186 -12.59 23.83 10.77
N GLY A 187 -13.14 24.91 11.30
CA GLY A 187 -14.35 24.88 12.15
C GLY A 187 -15.59 24.41 11.38
N PRO A 188 -15.98 25.11 10.29
CA PRO A 188 -17.08 24.70 9.43
C PRO A 188 -16.93 23.28 8.86
N LEU A 189 -15.73 22.90 8.41
CA LEU A 189 -15.46 21.56 7.88
C LEU A 189 -15.67 20.46 8.91
N ARG A 190 -15.29 20.72 10.17
CA ARG A 190 -15.54 19.78 11.28
C ARG A 190 -17.03 19.55 11.52
N ALA A 191 -17.87 20.58 11.39
CA ALA A 191 -19.31 20.43 11.54
C ALA A 191 -19.90 19.51 10.46
N ILE A 192 -19.44 19.66 9.21
CA ILE A 192 -19.84 18.78 8.10
C ILE A 192 -19.36 17.34 8.36
N ALA A 193 -18.10 17.15 8.77
CA ALA A 193 -17.58 15.82 9.09
C ALA A 193 -18.39 15.10 10.20
N LEU A 194 -18.89 15.84 11.19
CA LEU A 194 -19.77 15.30 12.23
C LEU A 194 -21.17 14.96 11.72
N ALA A 195 -21.69 15.72 10.75
CA ALA A 195 -23.00 15.47 10.14
C ALA A 195 -23.00 14.28 9.16
N HIS A 196 -21.82 13.92 8.62
CA HIS A 196 -21.65 12.85 7.62
C HIS A 196 -20.71 11.73 8.13
N PRO A 197 -21.10 10.97 9.17
CA PRO A 197 -20.24 9.96 9.80
C PRO A 197 -19.89 8.78 8.88
N ASP A 198 -20.62 8.59 7.79
CA ASP A 198 -20.36 7.56 6.78
C ASP A 198 -19.28 7.99 5.76
N THR A 199 -18.72 9.19 5.92
CA THR A 199 -17.73 9.78 5.02
C THR A 199 -16.42 10.07 5.73
N ILE A 200 -15.32 10.09 4.96
CA ILE A 200 -14.01 10.53 5.42
C ILE A 200 -13.74 11.87 4.74
N ILE A 201 -13.72 12.95 5.53
CA ILE A 201 -13.45 14.31 5.06
C ILE A 201 -12.07 14.75 5.53
N GLY A 202 -11.23 15.21 4.59
CA GLY A 202 -9.88 15.68 4.87
C GLY A 202 -9.56 17.00 4.18
N SER A 203 -8.66 17.77 4.80
CA SER A 203 -8.04 18.98 4.25
C SER A 203 -6.57 18.72 3.92
N TYR A 204 -6.12 19.25 2.78
CA TYR A 204 -4.77 19.08 2.26
C TYR A 204 -4.21 20.45 1.87
N PRO A 205 -3.46 21.12 2.77
CA PRO A 205 -2.89 22.43 2.49
C PRO A 205 -1.79 22.33 1.43
N PHE A 206 -1.70 23.35 0.57
CA PHE A 206 -0.69 23.48 -0.48
C PHE A 206 -0.40 24.96 -0.77
N GLN A 207 0.64 25.22 -1.57
CA GLN A 207 0.89 26.54 -2.15
C GLN A 207 0.41 26.58 -3.59
N ASP A 208 -0.37 27.59 -3.95
CA ASP A 208 -0.81 27.79 -5.33
C ASP A 208 0.31 28.34 -6.24
N GLU A 209 -0.03 28.56 -7.51
CA GLU A 209 0.89 29.09 -8.54
C GLU A 209 1.51 30.44 -8.18
N ASN A 210 0.89 31.19 -7.27
CA ASN A 210 1.36 32.49 -6.79
C ASN A 210 2.01 32.39 -5.39
N GLN A 211 2.37 31.18 -4.95
CA GLN A 211 2.93 30.87 -3.63
C GLN A 211 2.00 31.25 -2.46
N LYS A 212 0.69 31.39 -2.71
CA LYS A 212 -0.27 31.68 -1.65
C LYS A 212 -0.75 30.37 -1.00
N PRO A 213 -0.92 30.36 0.34
CA PRO A 213 -1.49 29.21 1.03
C PRO A 213 -2.93 28.94 0.55
N ASN A 214 -3.20 27.70 0.20
CA ASN A 214 -4.50 27.21 -0.26
C ASN A 214 -4.74 25.80 0.29
N THR A 215 -5.95 25.27 0.13
CA THR A 215 -6.33 23.97 0.68
C THR A 215 -7.20 23.21 -0.31
N ASN A 216 -6.91 21.92 -0.52
CA ASN A 216 -7.83 21.02 -1.19
C ASN A 216 -8.65 20.27 -0.13
N LEU A 217 -9.96 20.21 -0.33
CA LEU A 217 -10.86 19.41 0.47
C LEU A 217 -11.20 18.14 -0.28
N VAL A 218 -11.09 17.00 0.40
CA VAL A 218 -11.38 15.69 -0.17
C VAL A 218 -12.44 15.02 0.68
N VAL A 219 -13.50 14.55 0.03
CA VAL A 219 -14.55 13.73 0.64
C VAL A 219 -14.44 12.34 0.06
N ARG A 220 -14.43 11.32 0.92
CA ARG A 220 -14.39 9.91 0.54
C ARG A 220 -15.54 9.14 1.16
N SER A 221 -16.10 8.20 0.41
CA SER A 221 -17.19 7.32 0.87
C SER A 221 -17.27 6.07 -0.01
N ARG A 222 -17.78 4.97 0.54
CA ARG A 222 -18.15 3.79 -0.26
C ARG A 222 -19.55 3.85 -0.85
N ASP A 223 -20.35 4.82 -0.37
CA ASP A 223 -21.69 5.10 -0.83
C ASP A 223 -21.66 6.40 -1.67
N PRO A 224 -22.06 6.32 -2.96
CA PRO A 224 -22.03 7.47 -3.86
C PRO A 224 -23.00 8.59 -3.46
N ASP A 225 -24.14 8.25 -2.86
CA ASP A 225 -25.14 9.24 -2.44
C ASP A 225 -24.63 9.99 -1.21
N LYS A 226 -24.00 9.29 -0.27
CA LYS A 226 -23.32 9.89 0.89
C LYS A 226 -22.15 10.79 0.47
N LEU A 227 -21.37 10.35 -0.51
CA LEU A 227 -20.29 11.17 -1.09
C LEU A 227 -20.86 12.48 -1.66
N ALA A 228 -21.88 12.38 -2.49
CA ALA A 228 -22.49 13.52 -3.16
C ALA A 228 -23.11 14.51 -2.15
N ALA A 229 -23.83 14.00 -1.15
CA ALA A 229 -24.44 14.81 -0.10
C ALA A 229 -23.41 15.60 0.71
N ALA A 230 -22.37 14.92 1.23
CA ALA A 230 -21.31 15.58 1.99
C ALA A 230 -20.52 16.59 1.14
N MET A 231 -20.21 16.24 -0.12
CA MET A 231 -19.51 17.16 -1.02
C MET A 231 -20.36 18.38 -1.41
N ALA A 232 -21.68 18.24 -1.53
CA ALA A 232 -22.56 19.38 -1.77
C ALA A 232 -22.53 20.38 -0.61
N GLU A 233 -22.55 19.89 0.64
CA GLU A 233 -22.41 20.74 1.83
C GLU A 233 -21.04 21.41 1.92
N VAL A 234 -19.96 20.69 1.59
CA VAL A 234 -18.61 21.28 1.50
C VAL A 234 -18.58 22.43 0.48
N LYS A 235 -19.14 22.21 -0.72
CA LYS A 235 -19.20 23.25 -1.76
C LYS A 235 -20.04 24.46 -1.32
N GLU A 236 -21.14 24.22 -0.60
CA GLU A 236 -21.98 25.30 -0.10
C GLU A 236 -21.29 26.11 1.02
N MET A 237 -20.61 25.44 1.95
CA MET A 237 -19.78 26.07 2.97
C MET A 237 -18.72 27.00 2.34
N LEU A 238 -18.04 26.55 1.29
CA LEU A 238 -17.04 27.37 0.58
C LEU A 238 -17.67 28.61 -0.08
N LYS A 239 -18.84 28.47 -0.72
CA LYS A 239 -19.54 29.64 -1.28
C LYS A 239 -19.89 30.67 -0.22
N GLN A 240 -20.38 30.23 0.95
CA GLN A 240 -20.72 31.12 2.05
C GLN A 240 -19.50 31.86 2.60
N LEU A 241 -18.38 31.15 2.73
CA LEU A 241 -17.11 31.73 3.16
C LEU A 241 -16.61 32.81 2.18
N HIS A 242 -16.64 32.54 0.88
CA HIS A 242 -16.25 33.52 -0.14
C HIS A 242 -17.21 34.72 -0.21
N ALA A 243 -18.52 34.49 -0.01
CA ALA A 243 -19.49 35.57 0.05
C ALA A 243 -19.27 36.49 1.27
N ALA A 244 -18.86 35.94 2.41
CA ALA A 244 -18.53 36.71 3.61
C ALA A 244 -17.26 37.56 3.44
N GLN A 245 -16.25 37.04 2.73
CA GLN A 245 -14.99 37.75 2.44
C GLN A 245 -15.15 38.90 1.43
N ASN A 246 -16.14 38.81 0.54
CA ASN A 246 -16.42 39.82 -0.49
C ASN A 246 -17.39 40.93 -0.05
N LYS A 247 -17.87 40.93 1.20
CA LYS A 247 -18.68 42.04 1.72
C LYS A 247 -17.78 43.26 1.98
N PRO A 248 -18.07 44.45 1.42
CA PRO A 248 -17.29 45.65 1.72
C PRO A 248 -17.37 45.95 3.21
N ALA A 249 -16.24 46.30 3.82
CA ALA A 249 -16.21 46.81 5.18
C ALA A 249 -17.15 48.01 5.26
N VAL A 250 -18.22 47.89 6.05
CA VAL A 250 -19.06 49.03 6.40
C VAL A 250 -18.15 49.98 7.17
N GLY A 251 -17.87 51.14 6.54
CA GLY A 251 -16.95 52.16 7.04
C GLY A 251 -17.40 52.85 8.32
#